data_AF-A0A9P0VZ80-F1
#
_entry.id   AF-A0A9P0VZ80-F1
#
_cell.length_a   1.000
_cell.length_b   1.000
_cell.length_c   1.000
_cell.angle_alpha   90.00
_cell.angle_beta   90.00
_cell.angle_gamma   90.00
#
_symmetry.space_group_name_H-M   'P 1'
#
loop_
_entity.id
_entity.type
_entity.pdbx_description
1 polymer ?
#
loop_
_entity_poly.entity_id
_entity_poly.type
_entity_poly.pdbx_seq_one_letter_code
_entity_poly.pdbx_strand_id
1 'polypeptide(L)' 'MAAEKYEFPPLPSQEELDTHDVPFVHRDNCAAPLIEYYKCLNKGTSFCSATKEEFFKCQYFALKERLANHQKQ' A
#
# COMPACT_ATOMS: atom_id res chain seq x y z
N MET A 1 -0.29 25.09 4.44
CA MET A 1 -0.99 23.81 4.65
C MET A 1 0.03 22.82 5.16
N ALA A 2 -0.11 22.34 6.39
CA ALA A 2 0.77 21.30 6.91
C ALA A 2 0.63 20.07 6.01
N ALA A 3 1.73 19.61 5.41
CA ALA A 3 1.74 18.34 4.73
C ALA A 3 1.40 17.28 5.77
N GLU A 4 0.21 16.66 5.69
CA GLU A 4 -0.09 15.46 6.45
C GLU A 4 1.06 14.47 6.19
N LYS A 5 1.88 14.27 7.22
CA LYS A 5 3.03 13.39 7.16
C LYS A 5 2.48 11.98 7.30
N TYR A 6 2.12 11.39 6.18
CA TYR A 6 1.65 10.01 6.15
C TYR A 6 2.83 9.09 6.50
N GLU A 7 2.67 8.32 7.57
CA GLU A 7 3.65 7.30 7.94
C GLU A 7 3.34 6.03 7.16
N PHE A 8 4.26 5.67 6.27
CA PHE A 8 4.15 4.43 5.52
C PHE A 8 4.28 3.24 6.48
N PRO A 9 3.46 2.19 6.29
CA PRO A 9 3.61 0.97 7.06
C PRO A 9 4.99 0.33 6.80
N PRO A 10 5.49 -0.47 7.75
CA PRO A 10 6.74 -1.19 7.55
C PRO A 10 6.64 -2.09 6.32
N LEU A 11 7.70 -2.13 5.54
CA LEU A 11 7.82 -3.04 4.42
C LEU A 11 7.74 -4.49 4.93
N PRO A 12 6.87 -5.33 4.35
CA PRO A 12 6.84 -6.76 4.66
C PRO A 12 8.18 -7.42 4.37
N SER A 13 8.45 -8.52 5.06
CA SER A 13 9.62 -9.34 4.74
C SER A 13 9.51 -9.92 3.32
N GLN A 14 10.66 -10.23 2.72
CA GLN A 14 10.70 -10.86 1.40
C GLN A 14 9.89 -12.17 1.36
N GLU A 15 9.97 -12.97 2.43
CA GLU A 15 9.21 -14.21 2.57
C GLU A 15 7.68 -13.97 2.56
N GLU A 16 7.20 -12.92 3.22
CA GLU A 16 5.78 -12.55 3.20
C GLU A 16 5.31 -12.08 1.83
N LEU A 17 6.16 -11.31 1.11
CA LEU A 17 5.85 -10.85 -0.25
C LEU A 17 5.72 -12.03 -1.23
N ASP A 18 6.57 -13.04 -1.08
CA ASP A 18 6.55 -14.25 -1.90
C ASP A 18 5.36 -15.15 -1.52
N THR A 19 5.08 -15.33 -0.22
CA THR A 19 3.94 -16.14 0.28
C THR A 19 2.58 -15.61 -0.20
N HIS A 20 2.45 -14.29 -0.36
CA HIS A 20 1.23 -13.64 -0.80
C HIS A 20 1.22 -13.33 -2.31
N ASP A 21 2.16 -13.88 -3.08
CA ASP A 21 2.30 -13.68 -4.53
C ASP A 21 2.22 -12.20 -4.94
N VAL A 22 2.81 -11.30 -4.14
CA VAL A 22 2.74 -9.86 -4.39
C VAL A 22 3.54 -9.54 -5.67
N PRO A 23 2.90 -8.98 -6.72
CA PRO A 23 3.60 -8.64 -7.95
C PRO A 23 4.75 -7.68 -7.68
N PHE A 24 5.87 -7.83 -8.39
CA PHE A 24 7.06 -7.01 -8.16
C PHE A 24 6.78 -5.50 -8.19
N VAL A 25 5.89 -5.06 -9.08
CA VAL A 25 5.45 -3.66 -9.20
C VAL A 25 4.76 -3.12 -7.94
N HIS A 26 4.19 -4.00 -7.13
CA HIS A 26 3.49 -3.69 -5.87
C HIS A 26 4.31 -4.03 -4.62
N ARG A 27 5.59 -4.41 -4.75
CA ARG A 27 6.52 -4.58 -3.64
C ARG A 27 7.13 -3.25 -3.20
N ASP A 28 6.28 -2.24 -3.06
CA ASP A 28 6.65 -0.89 -2.60
C ASP A 28 6.25 -0.70 -1.13
N ASN A 29 6.41 0.53 -0.62
CA ASN A 29 6.03 0.91 0.75
C ASN A 29 4.54 0.67 1.08
N CYS A 30 3.72 0.30 0.08
CA CYS A 30 2.31 -0.01 0.22
C CYS A 30 1.99 -1.51 0.05
N ALA A 31 3.00 -2.39 0.04
CA ALA A 31 2.82 -3.84 -0.05
C ALA A 31 2.11 -4.43 1.18
N ALA A 32 2.37 -3.90 2.38
CA ALA A 32 1.72 -4.34 3.62
C ALA A 32 0.18 -4.23 3.57
N PRO A 33 -0.43 -3.06 3.28
CA PRO A 33 -1.87 -2.95 3.20
C PRO A 33 -2.47 -3.72 2.00
N LEU A 34 -1.69 -3.96 0.94
CA LEU A 34 -2.11 -4.84 -0.16
C LEU A 34 -2.26 -6.30 0.31
N ILE A 35 -1.30 -6.79 1.09
CA ILE A 35 -1.37 -8.14 1.68
C ILE A 35 -2.61 -8.27 2.56
N GLU A 36 -2.91 -7.29 3.41
CA GLU A 36 -4.11 -7.30 4.24
C GLU A 36 -5.40 -7.26 3.41
N TYR A 37 -5.40 -6.51 2.31
CA TYR A 37 -6.51 -6.53 1.36
C TYR A 37 -6.70 -7.91 0.73
N TYR A 38 -5.63 -8.57 0.27
CA TYR A 38 -5.69 -9.92 -0.29
C TYR A 38 -6.11 -10.97 0.74
N LYS A 39 -5.60 -10.89 1.98
CA LYS A 39 -6.06 -11.74 3.09
C LYS A 39 -7.56 -11.61 3.33
N CYS A 40 -8.11 -10.40 3.20
CA CYS A 40 -9.54 -10.17 3.32
C CYS A 40 -10.31 -10.80 2.15
N LEU A 41 -9.86 -10.59 0.90
CA LEU A 41 -10.50 -11.18 -0.29
C LEU A 41 -10.51 -12.72 -0.23
N ASN A 42 -9.42 -13.33 0.24
CA ASN A 42 -9.31 -14.78 0.40
C ASN A 42 -10.31 -15.37 1.42
N LYS A 43 -10.87 -14.56 2.32
CA LYS A 43 -11.95 -15.01 3.24
C LYS A 43 -13.31 -15.13 2.55
N GLY A 44 -13.41 -14.81 1.26
CA GLY A 44 -14.64 -14.89 0.49
C GLY A 44 -15.65 -13.78 0.80
N THR A 45 -15.23 -12.76 1.54
CA THR A 45 -16.09 -11.63 1.88
C THR A 45 -15.94 -10.53 0.82
N SER A 46 -17.05 -10.07 0.25
CA SER A 46 -17.05 -8.93 -0.69
C SER A 46 -16.89 -7.58 0.02
N PHE A 47 -16.86 -7.56 1.35
CA PHE A 47 -16.85 -6.35 2.18
C PHE A 47 -15.45 -6.04 2.74
N CYS A 48 -14.46 -5.96 1.86
CA CYS A 48 -13.08 -5.59 2.21
C CYS A 48 -12.81 -4.09 2.00
N SER A 49 -13.82 -3.25 2.21
CA SER A 49 -13.72 -1.80 1.94
C SER A 49 -12.66 -1.13 2.80
N ALA A 50 -12.58 -1.47 4.09
CA ALA A 50 -11.61 -0.86 5.00
C ALA A 50 -10.16 -1.12 4.57
N THR A 51 -9.78 -2.38 4.32
CA THR A 51 -8.43 -2.74 3.88
C THR A 51 -8.12 -2.21 2.48
N LYS A 52 -9.14 -2.16 1.61
CA LYS A 52 -9.04 -1.51 0.30
C LYS A 52 -8.73 -0.01 0.44
N GLU A 53 -9.47 0.70 1.29
CA GLU A 53 -9.28 2.12 1.54
C GLU A 53 -7.89 2.41 2.12
N GLU A 54 -7.38 1.57 3.02
CA GLU A 54 -6.02 1.69 3.55
C GLU A 54 -4.95 1.53 2.46
N PHE A 55 -5.10 0.55 1.57
CA PHE A 55 -4.20 0.36 0.43
C PHE A 55 -4.21 1.59 -0.51
N PHE A 56 -5.39 2.09 -0.89
CA PHE A 56 -5.49 3.26 -1.76
C PHE A 56 -5.01 4.54 -1.09
N LYS A 57 -5.22 4.69 0.22
CA LYS A 57 -4.66 5.81 0.99
C LYS A 57 -3.14 5.80 0.93
N CYS A 58 -2.50 4.64 1.13
CA CYS A 58 -1.06 4.50 1.00
C CYS A 58 -0.57 4.90 -0.41
N GLN A 59 -1.20 4.36 -1.45
CA GLN A 59 -0.86 4.66 -2.85
C GLN A 59 -1.03 6.14 -3.18
N TYR A 60 -2.08 6.79 -2.65
CA TYR A 60 -2.30 8.22 -2.83
C TYR A 60 -1.16 9.05 -2.24
N PHE A 61 -0.70 8.76 -1.01
CA PHE A 61 0.42 9.48 -0.41
C PHE A 61 1.75 9.17 -1.11
N ALA A 62 1.99 7.92 -1.53
CA ALA A 62 3.16 7.55 -2.33
C ALA A 62 3.20 8.33 -3.66
N LEU A 63 2.07 8.44 -4.35
CA LEU A 63 1.96 9.23 -5.57
C LEU A 63 2.19 10.71 -5.32
N LYS A 64 1.61 11.26 -4.24
CA LYS A 64 1.78 12.66 -3.85
C LYS A 64 3.25 13.00 -3.58
N GLU A 65 3.99 12.10 -2.92
CA GLU A 65 5.44 12.26 -2.69
C GLU A 65 6.23 12.25 -4.01
N ARG A 66 5.91 11.31 -4.92
CA ARG A 66 6.53 11.25 -6.27
C ARG A 66 6.27 12.52 -7.08
N LEU A 67 5.05 13.03 -7.06
CA LEU A 67 4.67 14.28 -7.74
C LEU A 67 5.38 15.48 -7.13
N ALA A 68 5.45 15.57 -5.81
CA ALA A 68 6.16 16.65 -5.12
C ALA A 68 7.67 16.63 -5.43
N ASN A 69 8.26 15.45 -5.61
CA ASN A 69 9.67 15.33 -6.02
C ASN A 69 9.86 15.68 -7.49
N HIS A 70 8.92 15.32 -8.37
CA HIS A 70 8.98 15.67 -9.79
C HIS A 70 8.81 17.18 -10.04
N GLN A 71 8.00 17.89 -9.25
CA GLN A 71 7.82 19.34 -9.36
C GLN A 71 9.01 20.17 -8.83
N LYS A 72 9.97 19.53 -8.15
CA LYS A 72 11.20 20.18 -7.65
C LYS A 72 12.37 20.13 -8.64
N GLN A 73 12.21 19.44 -9.76
CA GLN A 73 13.12 19.51 -10.91
C GLN A 73 12.70 20.64 -11.86
#